data_AF-A0A838XK97-F1
#
_entry.id   AF-A0A838XK97-F1
#
_cell.length_a   1.000
_cell.length_b   1.000
_cell.length_c   1.000
_cell.angle_alpha   90.00
_cell.angle_beta   90.00
_cell.angle_gamma   90.00
#
_symmetry.space_group_name_H-M   'P 1'
#
loop_
_entity.id
_entity.type
_entity.pdbx_description
1 polymer ?
#
loop_
_entity_poly.entity_id
_entity_poly.type
_entity_poly.pdbx_seq_one_letter_code
_entity_poly.pdbx_strand_id
1 'polypeptide(L)'
;MSRRPATINALRQGGKPALARALSAIETERGSMMLAGFLDAAARAARATVLGLTGPPGVGKSTLTNALIQACRARGERVGVIAVDPSSQITGGALLGDRTRLATDPEDDGVFVRSMAARDRLGGLSDDAIAAVVLMRAVMDRVIVESVGIGQSEADVAQVADTLALCIQPGSGDSLQFMKAGVMELPDIVAVTKADMGALATRARADVAGALTLTRPVGASDLPEVVLVSAASGEGIAEFVDHCDRLGAETVRCGARDRRRAEQQRHWVRDAITRRFGSVGLSLCAVDEMMAECPGPFSAIGALDQKMRERLGLVAPID
;
A
#
# COMPACT_ATOMS: atom_id res chain seq x y z
N MET A 1 -18.63 -0.81 -26.84
CA MET A 1 -18.36 -2.25 -26.59
C MET A 1 -17.97 -2.42 -25.12
N SER A 2 -18.93 -2.82 -24.28
CA SER A 2 -18.71 -3.10 -22.86
C SER A 2 -17.75 -4.27 -22.73
N ARG A 3 -16.49 -3.98 -22.35
CA ARG A 3 -15.43 -4.99 -22.19
C ARG A 3 -15.56 -5.56 -20.78
N ARG A 4 -16.05 -6.79 -20.67
CA ARG A 4 -16.02 -7.56 -19.41
C ARG A 4 -14.65 -7.39 -18.74
N PRO A 5 -14.57 -7.14 -17.43
CA PRO A 5 -13.29 -7.27 -16.73
C PRO A 5 -12.81 -8.69 -16.95
N ALA A 6 -11.60 -8.82 -17.51
CA ALA A 6 -10.99 -10.10 -17.78
C ALA A 6 -10.88 -10.87 -16.46
N THR A 7 -11.03 -12.20 -16.48
CA THR A 7 -10.79 -12.99 -15.26
C THR A 7 -9.37 -12.74 -14.73
N ILE A 8 -9.14 -12.95 -13.43
CA ILE A 8 -7.80 -12.76 -12.84
C ILE A 8 -6.72 -13.58 -13.57
N ASN A 9 -7.07 -14.79 -14.01
CA ASN A 9 -6.16 -15.62 -14.81
C ASN A 9 -5.86 -15.02 -16.19
N ALA A 10 -6.86 -14.49 -16.88
CA ALA A 10 -6.64 -13.78 -18.13
C ALA A 10 -5.80 -12.51 -17.93
N LEU A 11 -5.96 -11.82 -16.80
CA LEU A 11 -5.13 -10.65 -16.46
C LEU A 11 -3.67 -11.03 -16.24
N ARG A 12 -3.40 -12.15 -15.55
CA ARG A 12 -2.04 -12.69 -15.34
C ARG A 12 -1.33 -13.06 -16.64
N GLN A 13 -2.08 -13.47 -17.67
CA GLN A 13 -1.56 -13.87 -18.98
C GLN A 13 -1.49 -12.70 -19.97
N GLY A 14 -2.27 -11.63 -19.75
CA GLY A 14 -2.43 -10.54 -20.70
C GLY A 14 -1.34 -9.45 -20.66
N GLY A 15 -0.31 -9.61 -19.82
CA GLY A 15 0.83 -8.71 -19.71
C GLY A 15 0.49 -7.27 -19.29
N LYS A 16 1.45 -6.35 -19.48
CA LYS A 16 1.31 -4.93 -19.13
C LYS A 16 0.07 -4.25 -19.74
N PRO A 17 -0.30 -4.47 -21.01
CA PRO A 17 -1.46 -3.78 -21.59
C PRO A 17 -2.79 -4.20 -20.96
N ALA A 18 -2.94 -5.47 -20.58
CA ALA A 18 -4.14 -5.93 -19.89
C ALA A 18 -4.23 -5.32 -18.49
N LEU A 19 -3.12 -5.29 -17.76
CA LEU A 19 -3.05 -4.66 -16.43
C LEU A 19 -3.33 -3.16 -16.48
N ALA A 20 -2.75 -2.44 -17.43
CA ALA A 20 -3.01 -1.01 -17.61
C ALA A 20 -4.50 -0.73 -17.82
N ARG A 21 -5.17 -1.50 -18.69
CA ARG A 21 -6.62 -1.38 -18.92
C ARG A 21 -7.44 -1.70 -17.68
N ALA A 22 -7.11 -2.76 -16.95
CA ALA A 22 -7.83 -3.14 -15.74
C ALA A 22 -7.70 -2.06 -14.65
N LEU A 23 -6.51 -1.49 -14.49
CA LEU A 23 -6.29 -0.38 -13.56
C LEU A 23 -6.97 0.92 -14.03
N SER A 24 -7.09 1.17 -15.35
CA SER A 24 -7.92 2.28 -15.85
C SER A 24 -9.41 2.08 -15.57
N ALA A 25 -9.90 0.84 -15.65
CA ALA A 25 -11.31 0.54 -15.34
C ALA A 25 -11.68 0.87 -13.88
N ILE A 26 -10.72 0.76 -12.94
CA ILE A 26 -10.92 1.19 -11.55
C ILE A 26 -11.32 2.66 -11.46
N GLU A 27 -10.71 3.51 -12.29
CA GLU A 27 -10.94 4.95 -12.27
C GLU A 27 -12.22 5.35 -13.02
N THR A 28 -12.57 4.61 -14.09
CA THR A 28 -13.67 4.97 -14.99
C THR A 28 -15.00 4.30 -14.65
N GLU A 29 -15.00 3.15 -13.95
CA GLU A 29 -16.20 2.35 -13.68
C GLU A 29 -16.58 2.35 -12.18
N ARG A 30 -16.28 3.44 -11.47
CA ARG A 30 -16.58 3.61 -10.04
C ARG A 30 -18.05 3.32 -9.73
N GLY A 31 -18.29 2.57 -8.65
CA GLY A 31 -19.64 2.21 -8.20
C GLY A 31 -20.31 1.09 -9.02
N SER A 32 -19.68 0.60 -10.10
CA SER A 32 -20.18 -0.55 -10.84
C SER A 32 -20.12 -1.83 -9.99
N MET A 33 -21.24 -2.55 -9.90
CA MET A 33 -21.29 -3.89 -9.27
C MET A 33 -20.33 -4.88 -9.95
N MET A 34 -20.12 -4.72 -11.26
CA MET A 34 -19.21 -5.57 -12.03
C MET A 34 -17.75 -5.35 -11.62
N LEU A 35 -17.35 -4.08 -11.45
CA LEU A 35 -16.01 -3.74 -10.97
C LEU A 35 -15.82 -4.23 -9.53
N ALA A 36 -16.82 -4.04 -8.66
CA ALA A 36 -16.78 -4.51 -7.28
C ALA A 36 -16.57 -6.03 -7.19
N GLY A 37 -17.37 -6.82 -7.92
CA GLY A 37 -17.21 -8.27 -7.96
C GLY A 37 -15.85 -8.73 -8.55
N PHE A 38 -15.32 -7.98 -9.52
CA PHE A 38 -13.98 -8.23 -10.05
C PHE A 38 -12.87 -7.97 -9.03
N LEU A 39 -12.96 -6.87 -8.29
CA LEU A 39 -11.99 -6.54 -7.22
C LEU A 39 -12.10 -7.50 -6.03
N ASP A 40 -13.29 -8.00 -5.69
CA ASP A 40 -13.46 -9.05 -4.68
C ASP A 40 -12.85 -10.38 -5.12
N ALA A 41 -12.94 -10.72 -6.41
CA ALA A 41 -12.23 -11.86 -6.98
C ALA A 41 -10.70 -11.65 -6.93
N ALA A 42 -10.22 -10.43 -7.19
CA ALA A 42 -8.80 -10.09 -7.06
C ALA A 42 -8.31 -10.22 -5.61
N ALA A 43 -9.08 -9.73 -4.64
CA ALA A 43 -8.76 -9.82 -3.21
C ALA A 43 -8.60 -11.28 -2.75
N ARG A 44 -9.48 -12.18 -3.21
CA ARG A 44 -9.40 -13.63 -2.93
C ARG A 44 -8.25 -14.31 -3.68
N ALA A 45 -7.89 -13.82 -4.86
CA ALA A 45 -6.80 -14.36 -5.67
C ALA A 45 -5.41 -13.77 -5.32
N ALA A 46 -5.31 -12.99 -4.23
CA ALA A 46 -4.08 -12.33 -3.82
C ALA A 46 -2.97 -13.35 -3.55
N ARG A 47 -1.82 -13.15 -4.20
CA ARG A 47 -0.63 -13.99 -4.06
C ARG A 47 0.63 -13.21 -3.71
N ALA A 48 0.72 -11.94 -4.14
CA ALA A 48 1.89 -11.13 -3.87
C ALA A 48 1.98 -10.76 -2.40
N THR A 49 3.20 -10.52 -1.93
CA THR A 49 3.47 -9.76 -0.70
C THR A 49 3.52 -8.27 -1.04
N VAL A 50 2.99 -7.45 -0.13
CA VAL A 50 3.02 -5.99 -0.26
C VAL A 50 4.01 -5.38 0.72
N LEU A 51 5.02 -4.72 0.19
CA LEU A 51 5.94 -3.88 0.95
C LEU A 51 5.49 -2.42 0.85
N GLY A 52 5.12 -1.83 1.98
CA GLY A 52 4.89 -0.39 2.08
C GLY A 52 6.19 0.34 2.44
N LEU A 53 6.59 1.33 1.65
CA LEU A 53 7.71 2.22 1.95
C LEU A 53 7.17 3.59 2.36
N THR A 54 7.52 4.02 3.57
CA THR A 54 7.17 5.34 4.10
C THR A 54 8.38 6.03 4.72
N GLY A 55 8.27 7.32 5.02
CA GLY A 55 9.36 8.12 5.56
C GLY A 55 9.42 9.51 4.91
N PRO A 56 10.27 10.41 5.41
CA PRO A 56 10.23 11.83 5.06
C PRO A 56 10.63 12.07 3.59
N PRO A 57 10.32 13.25 3.02
CA PRO A 57 10.84 13.65 1.71
C PRO A 57 12.37 13.59 1.68
N GLY A 58 12.95 13.18 0.56
CA GLY A 58 14.41 13.18 0.38
C GLY A 58 15.19 12.07 1.11
N VAL A 59 14.49 11.22 1.89
CA VAL A 59 15.09 10.06 2.56
C VAL A 59 15.64 9.00 1.58
N GLY A 60 15.22 9.04 0.32
CA GLY A 60 15.69 8.12 -0.72
C GLY A 60 14.75 6.93 -0.99
N LYS A 61 13.46 7.04 -0.67
CA LYS A 61 12.45 5.99 -0.93
C LYS A 61 12.43 5.54 -2.39
N SER A 62 12.29 6.47 -3.35
CA SER A 62 12.19 6.11 -4.77
C SER A 62 13.48 5.47 -5.31
N THR A 63 14.65 5.92 -4.82
CA THR A 63 15.93 5.29 -5.15
C THR A 63 16.03 3.88 -4.55
N LEU A 64 15.56 3.69 -3.32
CA LEU A 64 15.44 2.38 -2.70
C LEU A 64 14.45 1.49 -3.47
N THR A 65 13.29 2.01 -3.88
CA THR A 65 12.32 1.31 -4.73
C THR A 65 12.98 0.78 -6.01
N ASN A 66 13.79 1.59 -6.70
CA ASN A 66 14.53 1.14 -7.88
C ASN A 66 15.50 -0.02 -7.58
N ALA A 67 16.27 0.09 -6.49
CA ALA A 67 17.19 -0.97 -6.08
C ALA A 67 16.45 -2.27 -5.71
N LEU A 68 15.29 -2.16 -5.04
CA LEU A 68 14.45 -3.31 -4.69
C LEU A 68 13.82 -3.96 -5.92
N ILE A 69 13.37 -3.18 -6.91
CA ILE A 69 12.91 -3.71 -8.20
C ILE A 69 14.03 -4.56 -8.80
N GLN A 70 15.24 -4.01 -8.94
CA GLN A 70 16.38 -4.73 -9.54
C GLN A 70 16.69 -6.02 -8.77
N ALA A 71 16.73 -5.98 -7.44
CA ALA A 71 16.98 -7.15 -6.60
C ALA A 71 15.91 -8.23 -6.77
N CYS A 72 14.62 -7.86 -6.81
CA CYS A 72 13.52 -8.81 -7.03
C CYS A 72 13.51 -9.36 -8.47
N ARG A 73 13.82 -8.52 -9.47
CA ARG A 73 13.93 -8.95 -10.87
C ARG A 73 15.10 -9.90 -11.09
N ALA A 74 16.22 -9.72 -10.39
CA ALA A 74 17.32 -10.68 -10.39
C ALA A 74 16.93 -12.07 -9.84
N ARG A 75 15.87 -12.14 -9.02
CA ARG A 75 15.24 -13.40 -8.54
C ARG A 75 14.15 -13.93 -9.48
N GLY A 76 13.88 -13.26 -10.59
CA GLY A 76 12.82 -13.62 -11.55
C GLY A 76 11.40 -13.20 -11.14
N GLU A 77 11.23 -12.47 -10.03
CA GLU A 77 9.91 -12.06 -9.52
C GLU A 77 9.28 -10.96 -10.37
N ARG A 78 7.97 -10.99 -10.65
CA ARG A 78 7.27 -9.83 -11.20
C ARG A 78 6.95 -8.81 -10.13
N VAL A 79 7.28 -7.56 -10.37
CA VAL A 79 7.19 -6.46 -9.41
C VAL A 79 6.18 -5.42 -9.90
N GLY A 80 5.16 -5.15 -9.09
CA GLY A 80 4.27 -4.00 -9.25
C GLY A 80 4.64 -2.87 -8.31
N VAL A 81 4.57 -1.63 -8.76
CA VAL A 81 4.81 -0.43 -7.93
C VAL A 81 3.63 0.53 -8.03
N ILE A 82 3.04 0.87 -6.88
CA ILE A 82 2.16 2.05 -6.76
C ILE A 82 2.94 3.14 -6.05
N ALA A 83 3.23 4.23 -6.78
CA ALA A 83 3.72 5.47 -6.18
C ALA A 83 2.52 6.38 -5.90
N VAL A 84 2.37 6.83 -4.66
CA VAL A 84 1.22 7.63 -4.22
C VAL A 84 1.66 9.08 -4.06
N ASP A 85 1.23 9.91 -5.01
CA ASP A 85 1.60 11.32 -5.08
C ASP A 85 0.50 12.21 -4.48
N PRO A 86 0.85 13.41 -3.98
CA PRO A 86 -0.15 14.41 -3.63
C PRO A 86 -0.99 14.75 -4.86
N SER A 87 -2.22 15.17 -4.63
CA SER A 87 -3.14 15.56 -5.70
C SER A 87 -2.75 16.92 -6.28
N SER A 88 -2.71 17.00 -7.61
CA SER A 88 -2.65 18.28 -8.32
C SER A 88 -3.94 19.06 -8.07
N GLN A 89 -3.82 20.30 -7.59
CA GLN A 89 -4.98 21.21 -7.42
C GLN A 89 -5.61 21.63 -8.75
N ILE A 90 -4.90 21.47 -9.87
CA ILE A 90 -5.37 21.88 -11.21
C ILE A 90 -6.04 20.71 -11.93
N THR A 91 -5.41 19.52 -11.89
CA THR A 91 -5.85 18.37 -12.70
C THR A 91 -6.52 17.26 -11.88
N GLY A 92 -6.42 17.29 -10.55
CA GLY A 92 -6.88 16.21 -9.66
C GLY A 92 -6.08 14.90 -9.79
N GLY A 93 -5.09 14.84 -10.70
CA GLY A 93 -4.19 13.71 -10.91
C GLY A 93 -2.96 13.77 -10.01
N ALA A 94 -2.05 12.81 -10.17
CA ALA A 94 -0.80 12.76 -9.43
C ALA A 94 0.05 14.01 -9.76
N LEU A 95 0.44 14.78 -8.74
CA LEU A 95 1.11 16.08 -8.91
C LEU A 95 2.48 15.95 -9.56
N LEU A 96 3.29 15.00 -9.11
CA LEU A 96 4.67 14.84 -9.55
C LEU A 96 4.81 13.80 -10.66
N GLY A 97 3.88 12.84 -10.74
CA GLY A 97 3.92 11.80 -11.76
C GLY A 97 5.25 11.05 -11.68
N ASP A 98 5.62 10.62 -10.46
CA ASP A 98 6.97 10.16 -10.07
C ASP A 98 7.50 8.94 -10.87
N ARG A 99 6.78 8.46 -11.90
CA ARG A 99 7.28 7.59 -12.98
C ARG A 99 8.62 8.04 -13.55
N THR A 100 8.91 9.34 -13.58
CA THR A 100 10.20 9.86 -14.09
C THR A 100 11.37 9.60 -13.14
N ARG A 101 11.11 9.38 -11.84
CA ARG A 101 12.14 9.06 -10.83
C ARG A 101 12.45 7.56 -10.75
N LEU A 102 11.54 6.73 -11.24
CA LEU A 102 11.72 5.28 -11.26
C LEU A 102 12.39 4.85 -12.57
N ALA A 103 13.68 4.56 -12.50
CA ALA A 103 14.49 4.10 -13.63
C ALA A 103 14.19 2.61 -13.90
N THR A 104 13.08 2.36 -14.57
CA THR A 104 12.66 1.02 -14.99
C THR A 104 12.81 0.87 -16.50
N ASP A 105 13.18 -0.33 -16.96
CA ASP A 105 13.17 -0.67 -18.36
C ASP A 105 11.71 -0.78 -18.85
N PRO A 106 11.25 0.08 -19.77
CA PRO A 106 9.88 0.02 -20.30
C PRO A 106 9.56 -1.33 -20.95
N GLU A 107 10.56 -2.05 -21.44
CA GLU A 107 10.42 -3.35 -22.11
C GLU A 107 10.45 -4.54 -21.13
N ASP A 108 10.82 -4.36 -19.85
CA ASP A 108 10.78 -5.45 -18.86
C ASP A 108 9.34 -5.75 -18.46
N ASP A 109 8.71 -6.71 -19.14
CA ASP A 109 7.34 -7.18 -18.88
C ASP A 109 7.10 -7.66 -17.44
N GLY A 110 8.16 -7.91 -16.66
CA GLY A 110 8.05 -8.26 -15.25
C GLY A 110 7.96 -7.07 -14.30
N VAL A 111 8.06 -5.82 -14.77
CA VAL A 111 7.92 -4.62 -13.92
C VAL A 111 6.74 -3.78 -14.37
N PHE A 112 5.88 -3.37 -13.44
CA PHE A 112 4.79 -2.43 -13.74
C PHE A 112 4.74 -1.29 -12.73
N VAL A 113 4.77 -0.05 -13.22
CA VAL A 113 4.77 1.14 -12.36
C VAL A 113 3.55 2.03 -12.65
N ARG A 114 2.81 2.40 -11.60
CA ARG A 114 1.70 3.35 -11.68
C ARG A 114 1.80 4.39 -10.58
N SER A 115 1.85 5.66 -10.97
CA SER A 115 1.62 6.77 -10.05
C SER A 115 0.12 7.00 -9.87
N MET A 116 -0.32 7.22 -8.65
CA MET A 116 -1.71 7.47 -8.29
C MET A 116 -1.80 8.67 -7.35
N ALA A 117 -2.83 9.50 -7.54
CA ALA A 117 -3.08 10.62 -6.64
C ALA A 117 -3.74 10.14 -5.34
N ALA A 118 -3.40 10.81 -4.23
CA ALA A 118 -4.16 10.73 -2.97
C ALA A 118 -5.64 11.20 -3.13
N ARG A 119 -5.93 12.00 -4.16
CA ARG A 119 -7.20 12.68 -4.48
C ARG A 119 -7.75 13.47 -3.27
N ASP A 120 -9.04 13.32 -2.96
CA ASP A 120 -9.78 14.03 -1.90
C ASP A 120 -9.42 13.56 -0.49
N ARG A 121 -8.42 12.67 -0.35
CA ARG A 121 -7.89 12.28 0.96
C ARG A 121 -6.82 13.29 1.36
N LEU A 122 -7.03 13.93 2.51
CA LEU A 122 -6.01 14.70 3.20
C LEU A 122 -4.86 13.77 3.64
N GLY A 123 -3.93 13.49 2.73
CA GLY A 123 -2.68 12.78 3.02
C GLY A 123 -2.71 11.26 2.94
N GLY A 124 -3.72 10.63 2.32
CA GLY A 124 -3.91 9.17 2.34
C GLY A 124 -4.16 8.46 1.01
N LEU A 125 -4.20 7.12 1.04
CA LEU A 125 -4.42 6.27 -0.15
C LEU A 125 -5.85 6.40 -0.70
N SER A 126 -6.05 6.92 -1.90
CA SER A 126 -7.37 6.96 -2.53
C SER A 126 -8.03 5.57 -2.64
N ASP A 127 -9.37 5.51 -2.73
CA ASP A 127 -10.10 4.25 -2.96
C ASP A 127 -9.58 3.52 -4.21
N ASP A 128 -9.16 4.28 -5.22
CA ASP A 128 -8.53 3.74 -6.42
C ASP A 128 -7.17 3.13 -6.13
N ALA A 129 -6.35 3.78 -5.29
CA ALA A 129 -5.04 3.28 -4.91
C ALA A 129 -5.17 1.96 -4.15
N ILE A 130 -6.13 1.85 -3.22
CA ILE A 130 -6.44 0.60 -2.53
C ILE A 130 -6.86 -0.48 -3.53
N ALA A 131 -7.81 -0.18 -4.42
CA ALA A 131 -8.27 -1.12 -5.45
C ALA A 131 -7.13 -1.55 -6.40
N ALA A 132 -6.24 -0.63 -6.77
CA ALA A 132 -5.08 -0.90 -7.60
C ALA A 132 -4.08 -1.83 -6.90
N VAL A 133 -3.80 -1.61 -5.62
CA VAL A 133 -2.95 -2.50 -4.82
C VAL A 133 -3.59 -3.89 -4.72
N VAL A 134 -4.90 -3.98 -4.46
CA VAL A 134 -5.62 -5.27 -4.45
C VAL A 134 -5.51 -5.99 -5.78
N LEU A 135 -5.67 -5.27 -6.89
CA LEU A 135 -5.54 -5.86 -8.22
C LEU A 135 -4.11 -6.35 -8.49
N MET A 136 -3.09 -5.53 -8.17
CA MET A 136 -1.69 -5.91 -8.37
C MET A 136 -1.28 -7.08 -7.46
N ARG A 137 -1.80 -7.16 -6.23
CA ARG A 137 -1.61 -8.31 -5.34
C ARG A 137 -2.08 -9.62 -5.97
N ALA A 138 -3.09 -9.58 -6.83
CA ALA A 138 -3.61 -10.75 -7.51
C ALA A 138 -2.76 -11.20 -8.70
N VAL A 139 -1.96 -10.32 -9.30
CA VAL A 139 -1.27 -10.58 -10.58
C VAL A 139 0.25 -10.49 -10.54
N MET A 140 0.83 -9.89 -9.51
CA MET A 140 2.28 -9.81 -9.32
C MET A 140 2.78 -10.87 -8.35
N ASP A 141 4.10 -10.96 -8.21
CA ASP A 141 4.77 -11.77 -7.21
C ASP A 141 5.20 -10.87 -6.02
N ARG A 142 5.58 -9.62 -6.30
CA ARG A 142 5.86 -8.55 -5.32
C ARG A 142 5.07 -7.28 -5.65
N VAL A 143 4.56 -6.58 -4.64
CA VAL A 143 4.01 -5.23 -4.79
C VAL A 143 4.72 -4.27 -3.83
N ILE A 144 5.20 -3.15 -4.34
CA ILE A 144 5.78 -2.05 -3.55
C ILE A 144 4.79 -0.88 -3.60
N VAL A 145 4.48 -0.31 -2.43
CA VAL A 145 3.65 0.90 -2.31
C VAL A 145 4.49 1.96 -1.64
N GLU A 146 4.73 3.07 -2.33
CA GLU A 146 5.52 4.19 -1.81
C GLU A 146 4.63 5.43 -1.64
N SER A 147 4.68 6.08 -0.47
CA SER A 147 4.02 7.38 -0.25
C SER A 147 4.92 8.55 -0.59
N VAL A 148 4.35 9.67 -1.05
CA VAL A 148 5.03 10.96 -1.04
C VAL A 148 4.98 11.50 0.39
N GLY A 149 5.90 11.00 1.21
CA GLY A 149 5.86 11.21 2.65
C GLY A 149 5.86 12.68 3.04
N ILE A 150 4.83 13.10 3.75
CA ILE A 150 4.74 14.04 4.89
C ILE A 150 3.32 13.82 5.44
N GLY A 151 3.12 13.48 6.71
CA GLY A 151 1.78 13.51 7.34
C GLY A 151 1.22 12.15 7.80
N GLN A 152 -0.07 11.91 7.53
CA GLN A 152 -0.86 10.72 7.95
C GLN A 152 -0.68 9.50 7.01
N SER A 153 0.21 9.64 6.02
CA SER A 153 0.37 8.69 4.92
C SER A 153 0.87 7.30 5.34
N GLU A 154 1.57 7.23 6.46
CA GLU A 154 2.17 6.03 7.06
C GLU A 154 1.07 5.03 7.46
N ALA A 155 0.05 5.52 8.16
CA ALA A 155 -1.08 4.73 8.61
C ALA A 155 -1.92 4.25 7.42
N ASP A 156 -2.01 5.07 6.36
CA ASP A 156 -2.72 4.71 5.14
C ASP A 156 -1.97 3.63 4.33
N VAL A 157 -0.65 3.73 4.17
CA VAL A 157 0.16 2.67 3.53
C VAL A 157 0.05 1.36 4.31
N ALA A 158 -0.01 1.42 5.65
CA ALA A 158 -0.26 0.25 6.49
C ALA A 158 -1.61 -0.44 6.20
N GLN A 159 -2.61 0.28 5.66
CA GLN A 159 -3.90 -0.30 5.29
C GLN A 159 -3.84 -1.22 4.06
N VAL A 160 -2.72 -1.28 3.34
CA VAL A 160 -2.57 -2.16 2.17
C VAL A 160 -1.31 -3.03 2.21
N ALA A 161 -0.34 -2.67 3.06
CA ALA A 161 0.93 -3.37 3.20
C ALA A 161 0.82 -4.63 4.05
N ASP A 162 1.54 -5.69 3.66
CA ASP A 162 1.78 -6.84 4.54
C ASP A 162 2.94 -6.55 5.49
N THR A 163 3.95 -5.83 4.98
CA THR A 163 5.13 -5.36 5.72
C THR A 163 5.29 -3.87 5.48
N LEU A 164 5.32 -3.07 6.55
CA LEU A 164 5.57 -1.64 6.49
C LEU A 164 7.04 -1.34 6.87
N ALA A 165 7.77 -0.73 5.95
CA ALA A 165 9.13 -0.26 6.17
C ALA A 165 9.17 1.26 6.33
N LEU A 166 9.67 1.71 7.48
CA LEU A 166 9.98 3.12 7.71
C LEU A 166 11.40 3.41 7.24
N CYS A 167 11.55 4.29 6.26
CA CYS A 167 12.82 4.79 5.77
C CYS A 167 13.27 5.98 6.63
N ILE A 168 14.51 5.95 7.10
CA ILE A 168 15.14 7.02 7.87
C ILE A 168 16.49 7.34 7.24
N GLN A 169 16.84 8.62 7.13
CA GLN A 169 18.14 9.02 6.59
C GLN A 169 19.10 9.40 7.72
N PRO A 170 20.41 9.20 7.54
CA PRO A 170 21.39 9.61 8.53
C PRO A 170 21.42 11.12 8.71
N GLY A 171 21.59 11.57 9.96
CA GLY A 171 21.87 12.97 10.28
C GLY A 171 20.70 13.95 10.18
N SER A 172 19.46 13.49 9.95
CA SER A 172 18.30 14.39 9.88
C SER A 172 17.70 14.77 11.23
N GLY A 173 18.00 14.02 12.30
CA GLY A 173 17.35 14.17 13.60
C GLY A 173 15.90 13.65 13.62
N ASP A 174 15.44 13.03 12.54
CA ASP A 174 14.04 12.63 12.36
C ASP A 174 13.59 11.58 13.39
N SER A 175 14.50 10.74 13.90
CA SER A 175 14.17 9.64 14.82
C SER A 175 13.43 10.11 16.08
N LEU A 176 13.85 11.25 16.66
CA LEU A 176 13.19 11.84 17.83
C LEU A 176 11.83 12.46 17.48
N GLN A 177 11.70 13.03 16.28
CA GLN A 177 10.45 13.62 15.82
C GLN A 177 9.41 12.55 15.47
N PHE A 178 9.84 11.43 14.87
CA PHE A 178 8.97 10.29 14.57
C PHE A 178 8.45 9.60 15.82
N MET A 179 9.28 9.48 16.88
CA MET A 179 8.79 9.02 18.18
C MET A 179 7.67 9.91 18.72
N LYS A 180 7.85 11.23 18.69
CA LYS A 180 6.84 12.19 19.17
C LYS A 180 5.53 12.14 18.37
N ALA A 181 5.59 11.72 17.11
CA ALA A 181 4.44 11.62 16.22
C ALA A 181 3.75 10.24 16.25
N GLY A 182 4.21 9.29 17.08
CA GLY A 182 3.67 7.92 17.12
C GLY A 182 4.01 7.06 15.90
N VAL A 183 4.82 7.56 14.97
CA VAL A 183 5.17 6.87 13.71
C VAL A 183 5.99 5.60 13.98
N MET A 184 6.76 5.57 15.07
CA MET A 184 7.62 4.44 15.46
C MET A 184 6.84 3.22 15.96
N GLU A 185 5.52 3.30 16.11
CA GLU A 185 4.65 2.19 16.50
C GLU A 185 4.18 1.34 15.30
N LEU A 186 4.21 1.91 14.10
CA LEU A 186 3.68 1.30 12.88
C LEU A 186 4.63 0.34 12.13
N PRO A 187 5.95 0.58 12.01
CA PRO A 187 6.79 -0.19 11.10
C PRO A 187 7.04 -1.61 11.61
N ASP A 188 7.02 -2.56 10.68
CA ASP A 188 7.48 -3.92 10.91
C ASP A 188 9.02 -4.02 10.75
N ILE A 189 9.62 -3.11 9.98
CA ILE A 189 11.06 -2.98 9.75
C ILE A 189 11.44 -1.51 9.56
N VAL A 190 12.67 -1.14 9.93
CA VAL A 190 13.24 0.18 9.65
C VAL A 190 14.42 0.05 8.70
N ALA A 191 14.40 0.84 7.62
CA ALA A 191 15.51 0.98 6.69
C ALA A 191 16.21 2.32 6.92
N VAL A 192 17.43 2.28 7.48
CA VAL A 192 18.31 3.45 7.49
C VAL A 192 18.98 3.54 6.13
N THR A 193 18.53 4.48 5.31
CA THR A 193 19.00 4.69 3.95
C THR A 193 20.39 5.34 3.93
N LYS A 194 20.98 5.47 2.73
CA LYS A 194 22.28 6.15 2.51
C LYS A 194 23.39 5.56 3.40
N ALA A 195 23.45 4.23 3.51
CA ALA A 195 24.46 3.53 4.32
C ALA A 195 25.90 3.89 3.92
N ASP A 196 26.12 4.31 2.68
CA ASP A 196 27.37 4.86 2.15
C ASP A 196 27.90 6.10 2.92
N MET A 197 27.07 6.74 3.76
CA MET A 197 27.51 7.78 4.70
C MET A 197 28.29 7.24 5.92
N GLY A 198 28.54 5.93 5.98
CA GLY A 198 29.43 5.28 6.94
C GLY A 198 29.02 5.52 8.39
N ALA A 199 29.89 6.18 9.16
CA ALA A 199 29.69 6.40 10.59
C ALA A 199 28.38 7.13 10.92
N LEU A 200 27.88 8.01 10.04
CA LEU A 200 26.59 8.68 10.24
C LEU A 200 25.42 7.70 10.16
N ALA A 201 25.46 6.76 9.21
CA ALA A 201 24.42 5.76 9.06
C ALA A 201 24.42 4.78 10.25
N THR A 202 25.60 4.34 10.70
CA THR A 202 25.74 3.49 11.88
C THR A 202 25.19 4.15 13.15
N ARG A 203 25.43 5.45 13.33
CA ARG A 203 24.84 6.22 14.45
C ARG A 203 23.32 6.29 14.35
N ALA A 204 22.79 6.64 13.18
CA ALA A 204 21.34 6.70 12.96
C ALA A 204 20.66 5.35 13.24
N ARG A 205 21.28 4.23 12.82
CA ARG A 205 20.81 2.89 13.15
C ARG A 205 20.75 2.64 14.66
N ALA A 206 21.80 3.02 15.39
CA ALA A 206 21.85 2.87 16.84
C ALA A 206 20.79 3.74 17.53
N ASP A 207 20.61 4.99 17.08
CA ASP A 207 19.62 5.92 17.61
C ASP A 207 18.19 5.39 17.42
N VAL A 208 17.88 4.85 16.22
CA VAL A 208 16.57 4.27 15.92
C VAL A 208 16.35 2.97 16.70
N ALA A 209 17.35 2.09 16.77
CA ALA A 209 17.25 0.88 17.58
C ALA A 209 16.99 1.21 19.06
N GLY A 210 17.68 2.23 19.60
CA GLY A 210 17.42 2.75 20.94
C GLY A 210 16.00 3.30 21.09
N ALA A 211 15.53 4.10 20.13
CA ALA A 211 14.19 4.67 20.11
C ALA A 211 13.08 3.60 20.16
N LEU A 212 13.22 2.51 19.40
CA LEU A 212 12.24 1.42 19.35
C LEU A 212 12.08 0.69 20.69
N THR A 213 13.13 0.67 21.53
CA THR A 213 13.03 0.06 22.87
C THR A 213 12.14 0.87 23.82
N LEU A 214 11.92 2.17 23.55
CA LEU A 214 11.15 3.07 24.40
C LEU A 214 9.66 3.10 24.07
N THR A 215 9.26 2.72 22.86
CA THR A 215 7.90 2.88 22.35
C THR A 215 7.04 1.62 22.43
N ARG A 216 7.62 0.43 22.64
CA ARG A 216 6.85 -0.82 22.62
C ARG A 216 6.38 -1.29 24.02
N PRO A 217 5.14 -1.79 24.16
CA PRO A 217 4.64 -2.36 25.42
C PRO A 217 5.49 -3.55 25.89
N VAL A 218 5.64 -3.67 27.21
CA VAL A 218 6.28 -4.82 27.87
C VAL A 218 5.50 -6.09 27.49
N GLY A 219 6.13 -7.01 26.74
CA GLY A 219 5.54 -8.29 26.33
C GLY A 219 5.36 -8.50 24.82
N ALA A 220 5.68 -7.52 23.96
CA ALA A 220 5.82 -7.75 22.52
C ALA A 220 7.05 -8.61 22.23
N SER A 221 6.92 -9.64 21.37
CA SER A 221 7.92 -10.72 21.28
C SER A 221 9.23 -10.34 20.60
N ASP A 222 9.28 -9.34 19.70
CA ASP A 222 10.52 -8.85 19.08
C ASP A 222 10.40 -7.36 18.69
N LEU A 223 11.52 -6.63 18.65
CA LEU A 223 11.58 -5.24 18.15
C LEU A 223 11.69 -5.22 16.62
N PRO A 224 11.18 -4.19 15.91
CA PRO A 224 11.42 -4.05 14.49
C PRO A 224 12.92 -4.00 14.21
N GLU A 225 13.36 -4.73 13.18
CA GLU A 225 14.76 -4.75 12.82
C GLU A 225 15.17 -3.45 12.12
N VAL A 226 16.38 -2.96 12.43
CA VAL A 226 16.92 -1.72 11.85
C VAL A 226 18.08 -2.08 10.91
N VAL A 227 17.81 -2.04 9.61
CA VAL A 227 18.72 -2.45 8.54
C VAL A 227 19.35 -1.22 7.89
N LEU A 228 20.66 -1.27 7.60
CA LEU A 228 21.34 -0.26 6.78
C LEU A 228 21.18 -0.61 5.31
N VAL A 229 20.79 0.37 4.49
CA VAL A 229 20.69 0.19 3.04
C VAL A 229 21.31 1.38 2.31
N SER A 230 22.01 1.11 1.21
CA SER A 230 22.41 2.14 0.25
C SER A 230 22.01 1.70 -1.15
N ALA A 231 21.07 2.45 -1.74
CA ALA A 231 20.72 2.26 -3.14
C ALA A 231 21.85 2.69 -4.09
N ALA A 232 22.80 3.52 -3.64
CA ALA A 232 23.91 4.00 -4.45
C ALA A 232 25.04 2.96 -4.57
N SER A 233 25.40 2.30 -3.47
CA SER A 233 26.42 1.24 -3.46
C SER A 233 25.85 -0.17 -3.65
N GLY A 234 24.53 -0.35 -3.47
CA GLY A 234 23.86 -1.65 -3.43
C GLY A 234 23.96 -2.36 -2.08
N GLU A 235 24.65 -1.75 -1.10
CA GLU A 235 24.83 -2.31 0.24
C GLU A 235 23.49 -2.54 0.96
N GLY A 236 23.32 -3.72 1.56
CA GLY A 236 22.16 -4.04 2.41
C GLY A 236 20.86 -4.30 1.66
N ILE A 237 20.82 -4.14 0.33
CA ILE A 237 19.58 -4.28 -0.46
C ILE A 237 19.10 -5.74 -0.47
N ALA A 238 20.01 -6.69 -0.71
CA ALA A 238 19.66 -8.10 -0.73
C ALA A 238 19.22 -8.59 0.65
N GLU A 239 19.95 -8.18 1.68
CA GLU A 239 19.64 -8.48 3.08
C GLU A 239 18.28 -7.92 3.48
N PHE A 240 17.95 -6.69 3.06
CA PHE A 240 16.65 -6.09 3.32
C PHE A 240 15.50 -6.86 2.65
N VAL A 241 15.68 -7.35 1.41
CA VAL A 241 14.68 -8.19 0.74
C VAL A 241 14.52 -9.51 1.50
N ASP A 242 15.62 -10.15 1.90
CA ASP A 242 15.58 -11.41 2.67
C ASP A 242 14.89 -11.24 4.03
N HIS A 243 15.05 -10.08 4.66
CA HIS A 243 14.34 -9.73 5.89
C HIS A 243 12.84 -9.60 5.66
N CYS A 244 12.44 -8.90 4.60
CA CYS A 244 11.03 -8.80 4.22
C CYS A 244 10.43 -10.19 3.92
N ASP A 245 11.18 -11.06 3.25
CA ASP A 245 10.76 -12.44 2.95
C ASP A 245 10.60 -13.29 4.21
N ARG A 246 11.53 -13.17 5.17
CA ARG A 246 11.45 -13.85 6.46
C ARG A 246 10.23 -13.40 7.27
N LEU A 247 10.01 -12.09 7.38
CA LEU A 247 8.82 -11.52 8.04
C LEU A 247 7.53 -11.98 7.35
N GLY A 248 7.51 -11.96 6.02
CA GLY A 248 6.40 -12.45 5.21
C GLY A 248 6.10 -13.94 5.46
N ALA A 249 7.13 -14.79 5.47
CA ALA A 249 6.97 -16.22 5.73
C ALA A 249 6.47 -16.51 7.15
N GLU A 250 6.96 -15.77 8.15
CA GLU A 250 6.52 -15.89 9.53
C GLU A 250 5.04 -15.50 9.71
N THR A 251 4.64 -14.36 9.16
CA THR A 251 3.24 -13.90 9.25
C THR A 251 2.28 -14.83 8.51
N VAL A 252 2.72 -15.51 7.46
CA VAL A 252 1.96 -16.60 6.82
C VAL A 252 1.83 -17.80 7.75
N ARG A 253 2.96 -18.27 8.29
CA ARG A 253 3.02 -19.46 9.14
C ARG A 253 2.12 -19.34 10.39
N CYS A 254 2.05 -18.18 11.01
CA CYS A 254 1.20 -17.94 12.20
C CYS A 254 -0.21 -17.40 11.86
N GLY A 255 -0.56 -17.28 10.57
CA GLY A 255 -1.83 -16.74 10.10
C GLY A 255 -2.04 -15.24 10.36
N ALA A 256 -1.01 -14.52 10.81
CA ALA A 256 -1.09 -13.08 11.07
C ALA A 256 -1.33 -12.27 9.77
N ARG A 257 -0.80 -12.73 8.63
CA ARG A 257 -1.02 -12.06 7.34
C ARG A 257 -2.50 -12.03 6.96
N ASP A 258 -3.19 -13.16 7.10
CA ASP A 258 -4.61 -13.26 6.72
C ASP A 258 -5.50 -12.46 7.69
N ARG A 259 -5.17 -12.48 8.99
CA ARG A 259 -5.83 -11.60 9.98
C ARG A 259 -5.64 -10.12 9.66
N ARG A 260 -4.40 -9.69 9.40
CA ARG A 260 -4.07 -8.29 9.01
C ARG A 260 -4.84 -7.89 7.75
N ARG A 261 -4.86 -8.74 6.72
CA ARG A 261 -5.61 -8.48 5.48
C ARG A 261 -7.12 -8.39 5.70
N ALA A 262 -7.69 -9.21 6.58
CA ALA A 262 -9.12 -9.13 6.93
C ALA A 262 -9.44 -7.83 7.70
N GLU A 263 -8.56 -7.42 8.62
CA GLU A 263 -8.68 -6.14 9.33
C GLU A 263 -8.58 -4.94 8.39
N GLN A 264 -7.62 -4.95 7.45
CA GLN A 264 -7.51 -3.96 6.38
C GLN A 264 -8.82 -3.87 5.57
N GLN A 265 -9.37 -5.01 5.15
CA GLN A 265 -10.63 -5.05 4.40
C GLN A 265 -11.79 -4.46 5.19
N ARG A 266 -11.93 -4.80 6.48
CA ARG A 266 -12.93 -4.18 7.37
C ARG A 266 -12.72 -2.68 7.48
N HIS A 267 -11.48 -2.24 7.62
CA HIS A 267 -11.14 -0.83 7.68
C HIS A 267 -11.56 -0.11 6.40
N TRP A 268 -11.28 -0.67 5.21
CA TRP A 268 -11.69 -0.07 3.93
C TRP A 268 -13.20 0.14 3.85
N VAL A 269 -14.00 -0.85 4.28
CA VAL A 269 -15.47 -0.74 4.28
C VAL A 269 -15.93 0.35 5.24
N ARG A 270 -15.43 0.34 6.48
CA ARG A 270 -15.79 1.34 7.51
C ARG A 270 -15.41 2.75 7.07
N ASP A 271 -14.21 2.93 6.53
CA ASP A 271 -13.73 4.20 6.03
C ASP A 271 -14.57 4.72 4.87
N ALA A 272 -14.90 3.87 3.89
CA ALA A 272 -15.76 4.24 2.77
C ALA A 272 -17.14 4.75 3.23
N ILE A 273 -17.77 4.08 4.19
CA ILE A 273 -19.06 4.51 4.74
C ILE A 273 -18.93 5.78 5.58
N THR A 274 -17.88 5.87 6.40
CA THR A 274 -17.63 7.06 7.23
C THR A 274 -17.44 8.30 6.37
N ARG A 275 -16.72 8.20 5.26
CA ARG A 275 -16.53 9.33 4.34
C ARG A 275 -17.80 9.78 3.64
N ARG A 276 -18.67 8.83 3.27
CA ARG A 276 -19.90 9.15 2.52
C ARG A 276 -21.05 9.60 3.41
N PHE A 277 -21.16 9.03 4.61
CA PHE A 277 -22.32 9.21 5.50
C PHE A 277 -21.96 9.63 6.93
N GLY A 278 -20.68 9.89 7.22
CA GLY A 278 -20.21 10.27 8.55
C GLY A 278 -20.19 9.11 9.56
N SER A 279 -19.76 9.42 10.78
CA SER A 279 -19.75 8.46 11.90
C SER A 279 -21.15 7.98 12.29
N VAL A 280 -22.17 8.83 12.12
CA VAL A 280 -23.58 8.49 12.33
C VAL A 280 -24.05 7.49 11.27
N GLY A 281 -23.68 7.68 10.00
CA GLY A 281 -23.99 6.70 8.96
C GLY A 281 -23.34 5.35 9.23
N LEU A 282 -22.09 5.35 9.71
CA LEU A 282 -21.40 4.13 10.09
C LEU A 282 -22.09 3.39 11.25
N SER A 283 -22.56 4.10 12.28
CA SER A 283 -23.22 3.46 13.44
C SER A 283 -24.56 2.80 13.09
N LEU A 284 -25.19 3.21 11.98
CA LEU A 284 -26.41 2.61 11.46
C LEU A 284 -26.17 1.38 10.56
N CYS A 285 -24.91 1.10 10.24
CA CYS A 285 -24.49 0.00 9.37
C CYS A 285 -23.96 -1.18 10.18
N ALA A 286 -24.50 -2.38 9.94
CA ALA A 286 -23.91 -3.63 10.42
C ALA A 286 -22.79 -4.08 9.47
N VAL A 287 -21.60 -3.49 9.61
CA VAL A 287 -20.47 -3.72 8.68
C VAL A 287 -20.04 -5.19 8.65
N ASP A 288 -19.84 -5.81 9.82
CA ASP A 288 -19.35 -7.19 9.90
C ASP A 288 -20.36 -8.20 9.34
N GLU A 289 -21.66 -8.00 9.59
CA GLU A 289 -22.74 -8.81 9.01
C GLU A 289 -22.74 -8.69 7.47
N MET A 290 -22.69 -7.46 6.96
CA MET A 290 -22.69 -7.23 5.51
C MET A 290 -21.47 -7.82 4.82
N MET A 291 -20.29 -7.75 5.46
CA MET A 291 -19.08 -8.38 4.94
C MET A 291 -19.15 -9.90 4.92
N ALA A 292 -19.92 -10.51 5.83
CA ALA A 292 -20.14 -11.96 5.84
C ALA A 292 -21.14 -12.41 4.75
N GLU A 293 -22.09 -11.55 4.39
CA GLU A 293 -23.09 -11.81 3.35
C GLU A 293 -22.58 -11.53 1.92
N CYS A 294 -21.62 -10.60 1.78
CA CYS A 294 -21.10 -10.19 0.48
C CYS A 294 -19.91 -11.06 0.01
N PRO A 295 -19.67 -11.15 -1.31
CA PRO A 295 -18.51 -11.86 -1.88
C PRO A 295 -17.13 -11.29 -1.48
N GLY A 296 -17.09 -10.07 -0.97
CA GLY A 296 -15.88 -9.38 -0.53
C GLY A 296 -16.13 -7.91 -0.16
N PRO A 297 -15.05 -7.17 0.21
CA PRO A 297 -15.16 -5.81 0.74
C PRO A 297 -15.71 -4.80 -0.27
N PHE A 298 -15.43 -4.94 -1.56
CA PHE A 298 -15.86 -3.96 -2.56
C PHE A 298 -17.37 -4.09 -2.83
N SER A 299 -17.90 -5.31 -2.89
CA SER A 299 -19.35 -5.53 -2.95
C SER A 299 -20.05 -5.05 -1.67
N ALA A 300 -19.45 -5.29 -0.50
CA ALA A 300 -19.99 -4.80 0.78
C ALA A 300 -20.09 -3.25 0.81
N ILE A 301 -19.09 -2.53 0.30
CA ILE A 301 -19.15 -1.07 0.15
C ILE A 301 -20.34 -0.65 -0.72
N GLY A 302 -20.54 -1.31 -1.87
CA GLY A 302 -21.67 -1.02 -2.76
C GLY A 302 -23.03 -1.27 -2.11
N ALA A 303 -23.18 -2.41 -1.42
CA ALA A 303 -24.41 -2.79 -0.74
C ALA A 303 -24.76 -1.85 0.42
N LEU A 304 -23.77 -1.48 1.25
CA LEU A 304 -23.97 -0.52 2.34
C LEU A 304 -24.29 0.87 1.81
N ASP A 305 -23.63 1.32 0.73
CA ASP A 305 -23.92 2.61 0.10
C ASP A 305 -25.37 2.70 -0.37
N GLN A 306 -25.85 1.67 -1.07
CA GLN A 306 -27.23 1.59 -1.53
C GLN A 306 -28.21 1.61 -0.35
N LYS A 307 -28.00 0.73 0.65
CA LYS A 307 -28.85 0.65 1.85
C LYS A 307 -28.93 1.97 2.60
N MET A 308 -27.83 2.71 2.67
CA MET A 308 -27.78 4.03 3.31
C MET A 308 -28.50 5.10 2.49
N ARG A 309 -28.35 5.11 1.17
CA ARG A 309 -29.09 6.04 0.30
C ARG A 309 -30.60 5.82 0.40
N GLU A 310 -31.05 4.58 0.40
CA GLU A 310 -32.46 4.22 0.58
C GLU A 310 -33.00 4.70 1.92
N ARG A 311 -32.26 4.45 3.01
CA ARG A 311 -32.63 4.91 4.37
C ARG A 311 -32.71 6.43 4.50
N LEU A 312 -31.86 7.16 3.78
CA LEU A 312 -31.82 8.61 3.81
C LEU A 312 -32.75 9.26 2.77
N GLY A 313 -33.50 8.47 1.99
CA GLY A 313 -34.37 8.99 0.92
C GLY A 313 -33.61 9.67 -0.22
N LEU A 314 -32.32 9.32 -0.41
CA LEU A 314 -31.43 9.89 -1.43
C LEU A 314 -31.48 9.14 -2.76
N VAL A 315 -32.52 8.34 -2.99
CA VAL A 315 -32.68 7.58 -4.24
C VAL A 315 -33.03 8.56 -5.35
N ALA A 316 -32.20 8.66 -6.38
CA ALA A 316 -32.56 9.37 -7.60
C ALA A 316 -33.81 8.69 -8.22
N PRO A 317 -34.77 9.42 -8.80
CA PRO A 317 -35.83 8.80 -9.59
C PRO A 317 -35.17 7.94 -10.67
N ILE A 318 -35.60 6.68 -10.78
CA ILE A 318 -35.22 5.82 -11.89
C ILE A 318 -36.04 6.33 -13.09
N ASP A 319 -35.40 7.08 -13.98
CA ASP A 319 -35.84 7.27 -15.37
C ASP A 319 -34.89 6.51 -16.30
#